data_AF-A0A833LHV9-F1
#
_entry.id   AF-A0A833LHV9-F1
#
_cell.length_a   1.000
_cell.length_b   1.000
_cell.length_c   1.000
_cell.angle_alpha   90.00
_cell.angle_beta   90.00
_cell.angle_gamma   90.00
#
_symmetry.space_group_name_H-M   'P 1'
#
loop_
_entity.id
_entity.type
_entity.pdbx_description
1 polymer ?
#
loop_
_entity_poly.entity_id
_entity_poly.type
_entity_poly.pdbx_seq_one_letter_code
_entity_poly.pdbx_strand_id
1 'polypeptide(L)'
;MRFSFNSTGARVFGAITIAVLLHLAGTLLIDGYSSPFSIRAMLVLACLLAVACVGQTLAIIIGGIDLSIPFVIGFANVVAAQLYGDGMSFVIVCLIVGVLSLAIGALNGALAAGLRIHPLIVTLGIGTIIQGS
;
A
#
# COMPACT_ATOMS: atom_id res chain seq x y z
N MET A 1 14.12 25.87 27.22
CA MET A 1 13.40 24.59 27.47
C MET A 1 13.55 23.72 26.22
N ARG A 2 14.48 22.75 26.21
CA ARG A 2 14.72 21.88 25.04
C ARG A 2 13.69 20.76 25.08
N PHE A 3 12.66 20.82 24.23
CA PHE A 3 11.77 19.68 24.01
C PHE A 3 12.61 18.52 23.45
N SER A 4 12.87 17.49 24.26
CA SER A 4 13.61 16.31 23.83
C SER A 4 12.66 15.40 23.05
N PHE A 5 12.65 15.54 21.73
CA PHE A 5 11.88 14.71 20.80
C PHE A 5 12.42 13.27 20.65
N ASN A 6 13.38 12.86 21.49
CA ASN A 6 14.13 11.62 21.30
C ASN A 6 13.51 10.39 22.00
N SER A 7 12.38 10.54 22.70
CA SER A 7 11.63 9.42 23.27
C SER A 7 10.55 8.94 22.29
N THR A 8 10.28 7.63 22.26
CA THR A 8 9.19 7.06 21.46
C THR A 8 7.86 7.77 21.73
N GLY A 9 7.58 8.10 22.99
CA GLY A 9 6.40 8.86 23.39
C GLY A 9 6.35 10.26 22.75
N ALA A 10 7.48 10.99 22.74
CA ALA A 10 7.56 12.31 22.10
C ALA A 10 7.37 12.23 20.58
N ARG A 11 7.85 11.16 19.93
CA ARG A 11 7.66 10.93 18.49
C ARG A 11 6.20 10.63 18.15
N VAL A 12 5.56 9.75 18.91
CA VAL A 12 4.12 9.43 18.74
C VAL A 12 3.26 10.66 18.98
N PHE A 13 3.52 11.38 20.07
CA PHE A 13 2.82 12.63 20.37
C PHE A 13 3.01 13.67 19.26
N GLY A 14 4.23 13.84 18.75
CA GLY A 14 4.52 14.73 17.63
C GLY A 14 3.76 14.33 16.36
N ALA A 15 3.75 13.04 16.01
CA ALA A 15 3.03 12.54 14.84
C ALA A 15 1.51 12.78 14.93
N ILE A 16 0.91 12.48 16.10
CA ILE A 16 -0.52 12.73 16.34
C ILE A 16 -0.82 14.23 16.28
N THR A 17 0.03 15.06 16.89
CA THR A 17 -0.13 16.52 16.86
C THR A 17 -0.11 17.05 15.42
N ILE A 18 0.86 16.61 14.61
CA ILE A 18 0.92 16.98 13.19
C ILE A 18 -0.32 16.51 12.43
N ALA A 19 -0.77 15.26 12.64
CA ALA A 19 -1.96 14.73 11.97
C ALA A 19 -3.22 15.55 12.31
N VAL A 20 -3.41 15.91 13.58
CA VAL A 20 -4.54 16.76 14.01
C VAL A 20 -4.44 18.14 13.39
N LEU A 21 -3.27 18.78 13.41
CA LEU A 21 -3.08 20.10 12.81
C LEU A 21 -3.35 20.10 11.30
N LEU A 22 -2.89 19.07 10.58
CA LEU A 22 -3.16 18.92 9.14
C LEU A 22 -4.65 18.69 8.86
N HIS A 23 -5.33 17.88 9.67
CA HIS A 23 -6.77 17.65 9.52
C HIS A 23 -7.58 18.93 9.79
N LEU A 24 -7.22 19.70 10.83
CA LEU A 24 -7.85 20.99 11.13
C LEU A 24 -7.59 22.00 10.02
N ALA A 25 -6.35 22.11 9.54
CA ALA A 25 -6.00 22.98 8.43
C ALA A 25 -6.79 22.61 7.17
N GLY A 26 -6.89 21.32 6.82
CA GLY A 26 -7.71 20.85 5.71
C GLY A 26 -9.18 21.21 5.88
N THR A 27 -9.73 21.03 7.09
CA THR A 27 -11.13 21.36 7.39
C THR A 27 -11.43 22.86 7.29
N LEU A 28 -10.48 23.72 7.65
CA LEU A 28 -10.66 25.17 7.62
C LEU A 28 -10.37 25.80 6.25
N LEU A 29 -9.44 25.22 5.48
CA LEU A 29 -8.95 25.79 4.23
C LEU A 29 -9.65 25.22 2.99
N ILE A 30 -10.31 24.06 3.09
CA ILE A 30 -10.88 23.35 1.94
C ILE A 30 -12.35 23.01 2.24
N ASP A 31 -13.25 23.65 1.50
CA ASP A 31 -14.68 23.37 1.57
C ASP A 31 -14.98 21.90 1.26
N GLY A 32 -15.73 21.24 2.14
CA GLY A 32 -16.11 19.83 1.96
C GLY A 32 -15.01 18.80 2.28
N TYR A 33 -13.84 19.22 2.76
CA TYR A 33 -12.75 18.31 3.17
C TYR A 33 -13.21 17.28 4.20
N SER A 34 -13.95 17.72 5.22
CA SER A 34 -14.51 16.88 6.28
C SER A 34 -15.99 16.53 6.04
N SER A 35 -16.45 16.56 4.79
CA SER A 35 -17.80 16.09 4.47
C SER A 35 -17.94 14.59 4.75
N PRO A 36 -19.15 14.08 5.07
CA PRO A 36 -19.37 12.65 5.28
C PRO A 36 -18.93 11.79 4.09
N PHE A 37 -19.04 12.32 2.87
CA PHE A 37 -18.56 11.67 1.65
C PHE A 37 -17.03 11.53 1.63
N SER A 38 -16.30 12.62 1.87
CA SER A 38 -14.83 12.64 1.89
C SER A 38 -14.26 11.72 2.97
N ILE A 39 -14.84 11.76 4.18
CA ILE A 39 -14.45 10.88 5.28
C ILE A 39 -14.69 9.41 4.90
N ARG A 40 -15.86 9.07 4.34
CA ARG A 40 -16.14 7.71 3.89
C ARG A 40 -15.17 7.24 2.82
N ALA A 41 -14.84 8.09 1.84
CA ALA A 41 -13.87 7.76 0.80
C ALA A 41 -12.47 7.48 1.40
N MET A 42 -12.01 8.32 2.33
CA MET A 42 -10.75 8.09 3.05
C MET A 42 -10.75 6.79 3.84
N LEU A 43 -11.85 6.47 4.54
CA LEU A 43 -11.98 5.22 5.29
C LEU A 43 -11.95 4.00 4.38
N VAL A 44 -12.57 4.06 3.20
CA VAL A 44 -12.50 2.96 2.21
C VAL A 44 -11.06 2.73 1.76
N LEU A 45 -10.32 3.79 1.41
CA LEU A 45 -8.90 3.68 1.05
C LEU A 45 -8.05 3.13 2.21
N ALA A 46 -8.32 3.58 3.44
CA ALA A 46 -7.66 3.08 4.64
C ALA A 46 -7.94 1.59 4.89
N CYS A 47 -9.17 1.11 4.64
CA CYS A 47 -9.52 -0.30 4.74
C CYS A 47 -8.76 -1.15 3.70
N LEU A 48 -8.65 -0.68 2.45
CA LEU A 48 -7.88 -1.37 1.41
C LEU A 48 -6.39 -1.46 1.78
N LEU A 49 -5.81 -0.36 2.28
CA LEU A 49 -4.43 -0.34 2.79
C LEU A 49 -4.26 -1.28 3.99
N ALA A 50 -5.22 -1.28 4.92
CA ALA A 50 -5.17 -2.16 6.09
C ALA A 50 -5.13 -3.64 5.69
N VAL A 51 -5.93 -4.06 4.69
CA VAL A 51 -5.90 -5.42 4.14
C VAL A 51 -4.52 -5.75 3.56
N ALA A 52 -3.92 -4.84 2.80
CA ALA A 52 -2.56 -5.03 2.27
C ALA A 52 -1.50 -5.14 3.40
N CYS A 53 -1.65 -4.34 4.46
CA CYS A 53 -0.76 -4.39 5.62
C CYS A 53 -0.82 -5.71 6.39
N VAL A 54 -1.94 -6.45 6.34
CA VAL A 54 -2.00 -7.80 6.94
C VAL A 54 -0.98 -8.73 6.26
N GLY A 55 -0.92 -8.73 4.93
CA GLY A 55 0.07 -9.49 4.17
C GLY A 55 1.50 -9.00 4.43
N GLN A 56 1.70 -7.68 4.47
CA GLN A 56 3.02 -7.09 4.74
C GLN A 56 3.53 -7.45 6.15
N THR A 57 2.65 -7.59 7.13
CA THR A 57 3.03 -8.00 8.49
C THR A 57 3.69 -9.38 8.48
N LEU A 58 3.16 -10.32 7.68
CA LEU A 58 3.78 -11.64 7.50
C LEU A 58 5.18 -11.52 6.86
N ALA A 59 5.33 -10.69 5.83
CA ALA A 59 6.63 -10.43 5.21
C ALA A 59 7.66 -9.88 6.20
N ILE A 60 7.25 -8.94 7.06
CA ILE A 60 8.08 -8.34 8.11
C ILE A 60 8.50 -9.38 9.15
N ILE A 61 7.60 -10.25 9.59
CA ILE A 61 7.91 -11.32 10.56
C ILE A 61 8.99 -12.26 10.01
N ILE A 62 8.98 -12.53 8.71
CA ILE A 62 9.98 -13.38 8.03
C ILE A 62 11.30 -12.61 7.77
N GLY A 63 11.36 -11.33 8.15
CA GLY A 63 12.55 -10.47 8.01
C GLY A 63 12.66 -9.77 6.65
N GLY A 64 11.57 -9.72 5.87
CA GLY A 64 11.50 -9.03 4.59
C GLY A 64 10.65 -7.76 4.64
N ILE A 65 10.85 -6.88 3.66
CA ILE A 65 9.95 -5.76 3.37
C ILE A 65 9.59 -5.86 1.89
N ASP A 66 8.30 -5.98 1.59
CA ASP A 66 7.82 -5.92 0.21
C ASP A 66 7.49 -4.47 -0.16
N LEU A 67 8.28 -3.90 -1.07
CA LEU A 67 8.03 -2.59 -1.68
C LEU A 67 7.25 -2.68 -2.99
N SER A 68 6.97 -3.88 -3.50
CA SER A 68 6.24 -4.09 -4.75
C SER A 68 4.72 -3.87 -4.59
N ILE A 69 4.18 -3.96 -3.36
CA ILE A 69 2.74 -3.88 -3.05
C ILE A 69 1.99 -2.74 -3.76
N PRO A 70 2.39 -1.45 -3.67
CA PRO A 70 1.68 -0.37 -4.35
C PRO A 70 1.68 -0.52 -5.88
N PHE A 71 2.77 -1.05 -6.46
CA PHE A 71 2.86 -1.30 -7.90
C PHE A 71 1.95 -2.46 -8.31
N VAL A 72 1.89 -3.53 -7.51
CA VAL A 72 0.97 -4.67 -7.73
C VAL A 72 -0.49 -4.23 -7.65
N ILE A 73 -0.85 -3.38 -6.68
CA ILE A 73 -2.21 -2.83 -6.57
C ILE A 73 -2.55 -1.98 -7.81
N GLY A 74 -1.63 -1.12 -8.25
CA GLY A 74 -1.82 -0.31 -9.46
C GLY A 74 -2.00 -1.17 -10.72
N PHE A 75 -1.14 -2.17 -10.90
CA PHE A 75 -1.22 -3.14 -11.98
C PHE A 75 -2.54 -3.92 -11.95
N ALA A 76 -2.91 -4.45 -10.79
CA ALA A 76 -4.18 -5.17 -10.59
C ALA A 76 -5.39 -4.31 -10.98
N ASN A 77 -5.38 -3.03 -10.62
CA ASN A 77 -6.44 -2.09 -10.99
C ASN A 77 -6.52 -1.87 -12.51
N VAL A 78 -5.39 -1.67 -13.19
CA VAL A 78 -5.37 -1.47 -14.65
C VAL A 78 -5.82 -2.73 -15.38
N VAL A 79 -5.30 -3.91 -15.00
CA VAL A 79 -5.67 -5.19 -15.60
C VAL A 79 -7.15 -5.50 -15.36
N ALA A 80 -7.65 -5.28 -14.13
CA ALA A 80 -9.05 -5.50 -13.82
C ALA A 80 -9.98 -4.59 -14.63
N ALA A 81 -9.65 -3.29 -14.72
CA ALA A 81 -10.42 -2.32 -15.48
C ALA A 81 -10.47 -2.67 -16.97
N GLN A 82 -9.33 -3.09 -17.54
CA GLN A 82 -9.24 -3.49 -18.95
C GLN A 82 -10.08 -4.76 -19.22
N LEU A 83 -9.83 -5.85 -18.49
CA LEU A 83 -10.48 -7.14 -18.74
C LEU A 83 -12.00 -7.08 -18.50
N TYR A 84 -12.42 -6.35 -17.46
CA TYR A 84 -13.86 -6.15 -17.21
C TYR A 84 -14.49 -5.24 -18.27
N GLY A 85 -13.76 -4.20 -18.71
CA GLY A 85 -14.18 -3.33 -19.82
C GLY A 85 -14.35 -4.08 -21.14
N ASP A 86 -13.54 -5.12 -21.38
CA ASP A 86 -13.63 -6.01 -22.54
C ASP A 86 -14.78 -7.05 -22.43
N GLY A 87 -15.62 -6.95 -21.40
CA GLY A 87 -16.84 -7.75 -21.23
C GLY A 87 -16.63 -9.07 -20.49
N MET A 88 -15.45 -9.32 -19.92
CA MET A 88 -15.20 -10.51 -19.13
C MET A 88 -15.97 -10.47 -17.80
N SER A 89 -16.49 -11.62 -17.34
CA SER A 89 -17.18 -11.67 -16.05
C SER A 89 -16.27 -11.28 -14.89
N PHE A 90 -16.78 -10.50 -13.95
CA PHE A 90 -16.01 -9.98 -12.81
C PHE A 90 -15.31 -11.08 -12.00
N VAL A 91 -15.96 -12.24 -11.83
CA VAL A 91 -15.40 -13.39 -11.11
C VAL A 91 -14.12 -13.91 -11.79
N ILE A 92 -14.13 -14.04 -13.12
CA ILE A 92 -12.95 -14.47 -13.88
C ILE A 92 -11.84 -13.43 -13.78
N VAL A 93 -12.18 -12.15 -13.87
CA VAL A 93 -11.21 -11.05 -13.70
C VAL A 93 -10.52 -11.12 -12.33
N CYS A 94 -11.29 -11.30 -11.25
CA CYS A 94 -10.73 -11.46 -9.90
C CYS A 94 -9.80 -12.67 -9.80
N LEU A 95 -10.14 -13.80 -10.43
CA LEU A 95 -9.28 -14.99 -10.46
C LEU A 95 -7.96 -14.72 -11.19
N ILE A 96 -8.02 -14.09 -12.37
CA ILE A 96 -6.82 -13.75 -13.16
C ILE A 96 -5.91 -12.82 -12.36
N VAL A 97 -6.44 -11.72 -11.84
CA VAL A 97 -5.67 -10.75 -11.05
C VAL A 97 -5.11 -11.38 -9.78
N GLY A 98 -5.88 -12.25 -9.11
CA GLY A 98 -5.42 -12.99 -7.94
C GLY A 98 -4.23 -13.91 -8.27
N VAL A 99 -4.31 -14.67 -9.36
CA VAL A 99 -3.22 -15.55 -9.82
C VAL A 99 -1.98 -14.75 -10.19
N LEU A 100 -2.12 -13.64 -10.92
CA LEU A 100 -0.99 -12.78 -11.30
C LEU A 100 -0.32 -12.16 -10.05
N SER A 101 -1.11 -11.70 -9.09
CA SER A 101 -0.60 -11.11 -7.85
C SER A 101 0.15 -12.14 -7.00
N LEU A 102 -0.37 -13.38 -6.91
CA LEU A 102 0.31 -14.49 -6.24
C LEU A 102 1.62 -14.85 -6.95
N ALA A 103 1.63 -14.88 -8.28
CA ALA A 103 2.84 -15.16 -9.06
C ALA A 103 3.94 -14.12 -8.81
N ILE A 104 3.58 -12.83 -8.75
CA ILE A 104 4.52 -11.75 -8.41
C ILE A 104 5.07 -11.93 -7.00
N GLY A 105 4.22 -12.20 -6.00
CA GLY A 105 4.67 -12.45 -4.62
C GLY A 105 5.59 -13.67 -4.52
N ALA A 106 5.27 -14.75 -5.23
CA ALA A 106 6.10 -15.93 -5.32
C ALA A 106 7.46 -15.64 -5.97
N LEU A 107 7.49 -14.82 -7.03
CA LEU A 107 8.71 -14.39 -7.70
C LEU A 107 9.60 -13.56 -6.76
N ASN A 108 9.02 -12.59 -6.04
CA ASN A 108 9.74 -11.80 -5.03
C ASN A 108 10.41 -12.70 -3.99
N GLY A 109 9.65 -13.66 -3.43
CA GLY A 109 10.16 -14.60 -2.44
C GLY A 109 11.25 -15.54 -3.01
N ALA A 110 11.02 -16.10 -4.20
CA ALA A 110 11.95 -17.01 -4.86
C ALA A 110 13.28 -16.32 -5.22
N LEU A 111 13.22 -15.09 -5.74
CA LEU A 111 14.42 -14.32 -6.08
C LEU A 111 15.19 -13.90 -4.83
N ALA A 112 14.51 -13.40 -3.79
CA ALA A 112 15.15 -13.02 -2.55
C ALA A 112 15.84 -14.22 -1.87
N ALA A 113 15.15 -15.36 -1.78
CA ALA A 113 15.69 -16.57 -1.16
C ALA A 113 16.79 -17.23 -2.03
N GLY A 114 16.56 -17.35 -3.34
CA GLY A 114 17.44 -18.06 -4.26
C GLY A 114 18.73 -17.30 -4.59
N LEU A 115 18.65 -15.98 -4.79
CA LEU A 115 19.81 -15.15 -5.13
C LEU A 115 20.50 -14.56 -3.90
N ARG A 116 19.95 -14.75 -2.70
CA ARG A 116 20.44 -14.17 -1.44
C ARG A 116 20.59 -12.64 -1.49
N ILE A 117 19.68 -11.99 -2.22
CA ILE A 117 19.61 -10.53 -2.33
C ILE A 117 18.63 -10.00 -1.27
N HIS A 118 18.92 -8.83 -0.72
CA HIS A 118 18.03 -8.20 0.26
C HIS A 118 16.63 -7.96 -0.34
N PRO A 119 15.53 -8.38 0.33
CA PRO A 119 14.16 -8.29 -0.23
C PRO A 119 13.74 -6.89 -0.68
N LEU A 120 14.27 -5.85 -0.04
CA LEU A 120 14.00 -4.46 -0.39
C LEU A 120 14.47 -4.14 -1.83
N ILE A 121 15.62 -4.67 -2.25
CA ILE A 121 16.17 -4.48 -3.61
C ILE A 121 15.34 -5.25 -4.63
N VAL A 122 15.04 -6.52 -4.33
CA VAL A 122 14.27 -7.40 -5.22
C VAL A 122 12.88 -6.82 -5.47
N THR A 123 12.15 -6.47 -4.41
CA THR A 123 10.76 -6.03 -4.50
C THR A 123 10.64 -4.64 -5.12
N LEU A 124 11.61 -3.73 -4.92
CA LEU A 124 11.67 -2.49 -5.70
C LEU A 124 11.89 -2.76 -7.19
N GLY A 125 12.86 -3.60 -7.55
CA GLY A 125 13.15 -3.91 -8.95
C GLY A 125 11.99 -4.62 -9.66
N ILE A 126 11.32 -5.55 -8.98
CA ILE A 126 10.09 -6.17 -9.50
C ILE A 126 8.97 -5.13 -9.60
N GLY A 127 8.83 -4.25 -8.61
CA GLY A 127 7.88 -3.15 -8.62
C GLY A 127 8.03 -2.23 -9.84
N THR A 128 9.26 -1.83 -10.18
CA THR A 128 9.54 -0.99 -11.35
C THR A 128 9.25 -1.71 -12.67
N ILE A 129 9.55 -3.01 -12.76
CA ILE A 129 9.20 -3.84 -13.93
C ILE A 129 7.68 -3.88 -14.12
N ILE A 130 6.91 -4.07 -13.04
CA ILE A 130 5.44 -4.09 -13.07
C ILE A 130 4.87 -2.72 -13.44
N GLN A 131 5.50 -1.65 -12.96
CA GLN A 131 5.12 -0.29 -13.30
C GLN A 131 5.43 0.06 -14.77
N GLY A 132 6.39 -0.64 -15.40
CA GLY A 132 6.84 -0.38 -16.76
C GLY A 132 7.83 0.78 -16.88
N SER A 133 8.62 1.04 -15.82
CA SER A 133 9.63 2.11 -15.75
C SER A 133 11.05 1.60 -15.89
#